data_AF-A1VV66-F1
#
_entry.id   AF-A1VV66-F1
#
_cell.length_a   1.000
_cell.length_b   1.000
_cell.length_c   1.000
_cell.angle_alpha   90.00
_cell.angle_beta   90.00
_cell.angle_gamma   90.00
#
_symmetry.space_group_name_H-M   'P 1'
#
loop_
_entity.id
_entity.type
_entity.pdbx_description
1 polymer ?
#
loop_
_entity_poly.entity_id
_entity_poly.type
_entity_poly.pdbx_seq_one_letter_code
_entity_poly.pdbx_strand_id
1 'polypeptide(L)'
;MKVFDRYVGADVELPAEVDPGRYRLLAPVCLNGTLLLQAGEVLWSDGGSRCLLTESLSDEQVRSFRTSPAEQDGQTPGSVIDAAVLAVAEQVESMNPGDSLPSPVMPTKLGELAQMYPLERLLETTLSAGHLQTIAKRPRMDMRYDTEMLPVSRVQRMAVDAVTRLASHSEDWIRREITGVVPGRLKAEISQDELVIYENIVFARLLDRLRKTLRKRLRDLDALLSKQAEAGKLENAQHFDHRLRHDLCELWGRSFADQPGAGKSVHVTRDQISALLGKVTQLQRSTVVQAIPPMQQVPLSLRSTNILQHDPHYRHLRPLWLLAHSTLLQQARSPQDWLNDQRQRAQRYSAYTGLLVRHALHASKMVDPQGEGASWRFGPSTLTLRSERGDWILQLRTGTGSVEQLTVVPAWRGCRDWEGQKLDRCVLFCHPDETEADDSATGSDSVLNPLQFYGVERVRQAIERWLLAQLLIRYPFHVKNVPAALANDCKNAAPNFIKVDGRSLSIIGAPDAQVRAKLEEFMRAGKTSQETTHAITNALDQAKLLAKCRLCGQSVAPSDFKKSAHGFKASCGCGHTWTFQRSGDGTLQAAYRLGAQQRPFSEIGSRELLIGPASFAQLPPQSTQKKQWVS
;
A
#
# COMPACT_ATOMS: atom_id res chain seq x y z
N MET A 1 -7.46 25.29 11.78
CA MET A 1 -6.12 24.82 12.17
C MET A 1 -5.33 24.56 10.91
N LYS A 2 -4.16 25.18 10.80
CA LYS A 2 -3.25 24.96 9.68
C LYS A 2 -2.44 23.68 9.84
N VAL A 3 -2.35 22.92 8.76
CA VAL A 3 -1.57 21.68 8.66
C VAL A 3 -0.85 21.64 7.32
N PHE A 4 0.23 20.86 7.22
CA PHE A 4 0.90 20.62 5.95
C PHE A 4 0.27 19.41 5.25
N ASP A 5 -0.34 19.60 4.08
CA ASP A 5 -0.85 18.51 3.25
C ASP A 5 0.32 17.84 2.50
N ARG A 6 0.66 16.62 2.91
CA ARG A 6 1.77 15.86 2.30
C ARG A 6 1.50 15.55 0.83
N TYR A 7 0.24 15.40 0.40
CA TYR A 7 -0.10 14.99 -0.96
C TYR A 7 0.00 16.15 -1.95
N VAL A 8 -0.19 17.38 -1.48
CA VAL A 8 -0.12 18.60 -2.31
C VAL A 8 1.22 19.32 -2.14
N GLY A 9 1.87 19.15 -0.98
CA GLY A 9 3.13 19.79 -0.62
C GLY A 9 2.97 21.24 -0.19
N ALA A 10 1.87 21.59 0.48
CA ALA A 10 1.56 22.97 0.88
C ALA A 10 0.80 23.01 2.22
N ASP A 11 0.87 24.16 2.89
CA ASP A 11 0.06 24.43 4.07
C ASP A 11 -1.40 24.68 3.68
N VAL A 12 -2.33 24.02 4.37
CA VAL A 12 -3.78 24.09 4.15
C VAL A 12 -4.51 24.18 5.48
N GLU A 13 -5.76 24.62 5.46
CA GLU A 13 -6.67 24.43 6.60
C GLU A 13 -7.11 22.96 6.67
N LEU A 14 -7.06 22.38 7.86
CA LEU A 14 -7.46 20.98 8.08
C LEU A 14 -8.97 20.81 7.77
N PRO A 15 -9.35 19.96 6.80
CA PRO A 15 -10.74 19.77 6.40
C PRO A 15 -11.60 19.13 7.50
N ALA A 16 -12.92 19.16 7.31
CA ALA A 16 -13.88 18.54 8.23
C ALA A 16 -13.75 17.01 8.30
N GLU A 17 -13.50 16.39 7.15
CA GLU A 17 -13.16 14.96 7.04
C GLU A 17 -11.66 14.82 6.86
N VAL A 18 -11.01 14.08 7.76
CA VAL A 18 -9.56 13.95 7.83
C VAL A 18 -9.13 12.57 7.34
N ASP A 19 -8.36 12.54 6.25
CA ASP A 19 -7.68 11.34 5.77
C ASP A 19 -6.52 10.96 6.71
N PRO A 20 -6.57 9.80 7.39
CA PRO A 20 -5.47 9.37 8.26
C PRO A 20 -4.17 9.22 7.47
N GLY A 21 -3.08 9.81 7.97
CA GLY A 21 -1.76 9.73 7.34
C GLY A 21 -1.46 10.80 6.30
N ARG A 22 -2.42 11.64 5.91
CA ARG A 22 -2.22 12.67 4.87
C ARG A 22 -1.60 13.97 5.40
N TYR A 23 -2.06 14.42 6.56
CA TYR A 23 -1.70 15.74 7.10
C TYR A 23 -0.57 15.64 8.12
N ARG A 24 0.37 16.59 8.06
CA ARG A 24 1.45 16.75 9.04
C ARG A 24 1.18 17.99 9.89
N LEU A 25 1.31 17.83 11.20
CA LEU A 25 1.05 18.88 12.18
C LEU A 25 2.13 19.97 12.10
N LEU A 26 1.71 21.24 12.17
CA LEU A 26 2.63 22.38 12.21
C LEU A 26 2.91 22.87 13.63
N ALA A 27 2.03 22.53 14.58
CA ALA A 27 2.13 22.84 16.00
C ALA A 27 1.79 21.59 16.82
N PRO A 28 2.26 21.49 18.08
CA PRO A 28 1.86 20.41 18.97
C PRO A 28 0.36 20.53 19.31
N VAL A 29 -0.33 19.38 19.38
CA VAL A 29 -1.77 19.32 19.65
C VAL A 29 -2.11 18.13 20.54
N CYS A 30 -3.21 18.22 21.28
CA CYS A 30 -3.79 17.07 21.95
C CYS A 30 -4.96 16.51 21.12
N LEU A 31 -4.82 15.27 20.65
CA LEU A 31 -5.84 14.51 19.93
C LEU A 31 -6.80 13.83 20.93
N ASN A 32 -8.09 14.11 20.75
CA ASN A 32 -9.20 13.58 21.55
C ASN A 32 -8.99 13.72 23.06
N GLY A 33 -8.27 14.78 23.48
CA GLY A 33 -8.00 15.10 24.88
C GLY A 33 -7.04 14.16 25.61
N THR A 34 -6.48 13.15 24.93
CA THR A 34 -5.67 12.10 25.57
C THR A 34 -4.29 11.89 24.94
N LEU A 35 -4.14 12.14 23.64
CA LEU A 35 -2.91 11.86 22.90
C LEU A 35 -2.18 13.15 22.54
N LEU A 36 -1.03 13.40 23.17
CA LEU A 36 -0.18 14.54 22.84
C LEU A 36 0.64 14.24 21.57
N LEU A 37 0.39 14.99 20.51
CA LEU A 37 1.09 14.91 19.23
C LEU A 37 2.03 16.12 19.07
N GLN A 38 3.23 15.88 18.54
CA GLN A 38 4.24 16.93 18.37
C GLN A 38 4.16 17.60 16.99
N ALA A 39 4.68 18.82 16.90
CA ALA A 39 4.87 19.48 15.61
C ALA A 39 5.77 18.62 14.70
N GLY A 40 5.37 18.47 13.44
CA GLY A 40 6.04 17.63 12.45
C GLY A 40 5.57 16.17 12.41
N GLU A 41 4.76 15.71 13.38
CA GLU A 41 4.16 14.37 13.32
C GLU A 41 3.02 14.30 12.29
N VAL A 42 2.84 13.12 11.71
CA VAL A 42 1.71 12.85 10.80
C VAL A 42 0.48 12.51 11.63
N LEU A 43 -0.66 13.12 11.28
CA LEU A 43 -1.94 12.91 11.94
C LEU A 43 -2.56 11.58 11.49
N TRP A 44 -2.72 10.66 12.44
CA TRP A 44 -3.43 9.39 12.29
C TRP A 44 -4.64 9.35 13.21
N SER A 45 -5.59 8.45 12.93
CA SER A 45 -6.67 8.14 13.87
C SER A 45 -6.10 7.52 15.16
N ASP A 46 -6.91 7.43 16.19
CA ASP A 46 -6.64 6.71 17.44
C ASP A 46 -7.43 5.40 17.55
N GLY A 47 -8.04 4.97 16.43
CA GLY A 47 -8.98 3.86 16.35
C GLY A 47 -10.45 4.31 16.37
N GLY A 48 -10.72 5.56 16.72
CA GLY A 48 -12.04 6.18 16.64
C GLY A 48 -12.27 6.93 15.33
N SER A 49 -13.55 7.25 15.08
CA SER A 49 -13.96 8.13 13.98
C SER A 49 -13.90 9.62 14.35
N ARG A 50 -13.75 9.96 15.63
CA ARG A 50 -13.68 11.36 16.11
C ARG A 50 -12.26 11.91 15.99
N CYS A 51 -12.14 13.13 15.49
CA CYS A 51 -10.90 13.90 15.44
C CYS A 51 -11.13 15.26 16.12
N LEU A 52 -10.80 15.38 17.40
CA LEU A 52 -10.75 16.65 18.12
C LEU A 52 -9.29 17.02 18.38
N LEU A 53 -8.83 18.14 17.83
CA LEU A 53 -7.49 18.66 18.06
C LEU A 53 -7.60 19.92 18.91
N THR A 54 -6.90 19.94 20.04
CA THR A 54 -6.85 21.10 20.95
C THR A 54 -5.43 21.66 20.99
N GLU A 55 -5.28 22.90 20.49
CA GLU A 55 -4.05 23.70 20.58
C GLU A 55 -4.03 24.54 21.88
N SER A 56 -5.20 25.06 22.28
CA SER A 56 -5.48 25.75 23.53
C SER A 56 -7.01 25.69 23.81
N LEU A 57 -7.44 25.91 25.05
CA LEU A 57 -8.80 25.69 25.60
C LEU A 57 -9.97 26.44 24.89
N SER A 58 -9.74 27.15 23.78
CA SER A 58 -10.72 28.03 23.14
C SER A 58 -11.09 27.69 21.69
N ASP A 59 -10.52 26.65 21.07
CA ASP A 59 -10.79 26.31 19.66
C ASP A 59 -11.07 24.81 19.46
N GLU A 60 -12.27 24.36 19.84
CA GLU A 60 -12.71 22.97 19.74
C GLU A 60 -13.53 22.71 18.47
N GLN A 61 -12.86 22.67 17.32
CA GLN A 61 -13.51 22.19 16.08
C GLN A 61 -13.44 20.66 16.00
N VAL A 62 -14.58 20.01 16.24
CA VAL A 62 -14.73 18.55 16.08
C VAL A 62 -14.78 18.18 14.59
N ARG A 63 -13.87 17.30 14.18
CA ARG A 63 -13.77 16.72 12.84
C ARG A 63 -14.00 15.20 12.90
N SER A 64 -14.07 14.56 11.75
CA SER A 64 -14.15 13.10 11.65
C SER A 64 -12.99 12.52 10.83
N PHE A 65 -12.43 11.41 11.29
CA PHE A 65 -11.53 10.60 10.46
C PHE A 65 -12.33 9.85 9.41
N ARG A 66 -11.84 9.84 8.17
CA ARG A 66 -12.37 8.97 7.12
C ARG A 66 -12.22 7.51 7.54
N THR A 67 -13.31 6.76 7.49
CA THR A 67 -13.31 5.32 7.79
C THR A 67 -12.97 4.51 6.55
N SER A 68 -12.21 3.44 6.72
CA SER A 68 -11.98 2.47 5.64
C SER A 68 -13.31 1.88 5.16
N PRO A 69 -13.57 1.79 3.85
CA PRO A 69 -14.74 1.11 3.33
C PRO A 69 -14.70 -0.38 3.69
N ALA A 70 -15.87 -1.01 3.69
CA ALA A 70 -15.97 -2.45 3.93
C ALA A 70 -15.25 -3.24 2.83
N GLU A 71 -14.50 -4.29 3.22
CA GLU A 71 -13.89 -5.21 2.27
C GLU A 71 -14.97 -5.82 1.36
N GLN A 72 -14.86 -5.58 0.05
CA GLN A 72 -15.76 -6.16 -0.96
C GLN A 72 -15.21 -7.50 -1.46
N ASP A 73 -16.10 -8.38 -1.92
CA ASP A 73 -15.70 -9.67 -2.50
C ASP A 73 -15.03 -9.45 -3.87
N GLY A 74 -13.92 -10.15 -4.13
CA GLY A 74 -13.11 -10.01 -5.35
C GLY A 74 -11.90 -9.07 -5.21
N GLN A 75 -11.84 -8.24 -4.17
CA GLN A 75 -10.66 -7.43 -3.86
C GLN A 75 -9.61 -8.24 -3.09
N THR A 76 -8.33 -7.86 -3.27
CA THR A 76 -7.27 -8.39 -2.42
C THR A 76 -7.45 -7.84 -1.00
N PRO A 77 -7.59 -8.69 0.04
CA PRO A 77 -7.84 -8.20 1.38
C PRO A 77 -6.69 -7.33 1.91
N GLY A 78 -7.03 -6.24 2.60
CA GLY A 78 -6.04 -5.30 3.13
C GLY A 78 -5.04 -5.96 4.10
N SER A 79 -5.46 -7.01 4.82
CA SER A 79 -4.55 -7.79 5.66
C SER A 79 -3.44 -8.51 4.88
N VAL A 80 -3.72 -8.94 3.65
CA VAL A 80 -2.71 -9.59 2.79
C VAL A 80 -1.73 -8.55 2.27
N ILE A 81 -2.22 -7.38 1.85
CA ILE A 81 -1.38 -6.24 1.43
C ILE A 81 -0.46 -5.81 2.57
N ASP A 82 -1.01 -5.59 3.77
CA ASP A 82 -0.24 -5.17 4.96
C ASP A 82 0.85 -6.18 5.30
N ALA A 83 0.54 -7.49 5.24
CA ALA A 83 1.50 -8.54 5.53
C ALA A 83 2.59 -8.66 4.44
N ALA A 84 2.24 -8.44 3.16
CA ALA A 84 3.21 -8.41 2.08
C ALA A 84 4.16 -7.20 2.21
N VAL A 85 3.64 -6.02 2.56
CA VAL A 85 4.47 -4.83 2.82
C VAL A 85 5.41 -5.07 4.00
N LEU A 86 4.90 -5.66 5.09
CA LEU A 86 5.72 -6.04 6.24
C LEU A 86 6.88 -6.95 5.83
N ALA A 87 6.58 -8.01 5.09
CA ALA A 87 7.57 -8.99 4.66
C ALA A 87 8.69 -8.37 3.80
N VAL A 88 8.36 -7.46 2.87
CA VAL A 88 9.39 -6.74 2.09
C VAL A 88 10.16 -5.77 2.98
N ALA A 89 9.49 -5.01 3.84
CA ALA A 89 10.13 -4.03 4.72
C ALA A 89 11.17 -4.69 5.64
N GLU A 90 10.83 -5.84 6.25
CA GLU A 90 11.77 -6.60 7.08
C GLU A 90 13.00 -7.08 6.28
N GLN A 91 12.82 -7.49 5.02
CA GLN A 91 13.95 -7.87 4.16
C GLN A 91 14.88 -6.69 3.92
N VAL A 92 14.32 -5.51 3.62
CA VAL A 92 15.08 -4.27 3.40
C VAL A 92 15.83 -3.85 4.67
N GLU A 93 15.20 -3.94 5.84
CA GLU A 93 15.81 -3.61 7.13
C GLU A 93 16.94 -4.57 7.51
N SER A 94 16.86 -5.84 7.10
CA SER A 94 17.88 -6.86 7.35
C SER A 94 19.05 -6.86 6.36
N MET A 95 19.04 -6.02 5.32
CA MET A 95 20.11 -5.98 4.31
C MET A 95 21.43 -5.45 4.86
N ASN A 96 22.53 -6.08 4.46
CA ASN A 96 23.87 -5.53 4.67
C ASN A 96 24.28 -4.59 3.51
N PRO A 97 25.21 -3.66 3.75
CA PRO A 97 25.86 -2.91 2.68
C PRO A 97 26.49 -3.85 1.64
N GLY A 98 26.17 -3.64 0.36
CA GLY A 98 26.67 -4.46 -0.75
C GLY A 98 25.71 -5.58 -1.20
N ASP A 99 24.69 -5.92 -0.42
CA ASP A 99 23.69 -6.92 -0.80
C ASP A 99 22.88 -6.45 -2.03
N SER A 100 22.48 -7.40 -2.87
CA SER A 100 21.56 -7.12 -3.97
C SER A 100 20.19 -6.71 -3.43
N LEU A 101 19.55 -5.72 -4.05
CA LEU A 101 18.21 -5.27 -3.65
C LEU A 101 17.20 -6.44 -3.63
N PRO A 102 16.44 -6.63 -2.54
CA PRO A 102 15.40 -7.65 -2.48
C PRO A 102 14.32 -7.36 -3.50
N SER A 103 13.58 -8.40 -3.91
CA SER A 103 12.47 -8.20 -4.82
C SER A 103 11.38 -7.35 -4.17
N PRO A 104 10.87 -6.31 -4.86
CA PRO A 104 9.76 -5.51 -4.37
C PRO A 104 8.40 -6.19 -4.61
N VAL A 105 8.38 -7.36 -5.24
CA VAL A 105 7.15 -8.06 -5.60
C VAL A 105 7.11 -9.42 -4.91
N MET A 106 5.97 -9.71 -4.29
CA MET A 106 5.62 -10.98 -3.63
C MET A 106 6.75 -11.61 -2.82
N PRO A 107 7.10 -11.04 -1.66
CA PRO A 107 8.19 -11.52 -0.83
C PRO A 107 8.10 -13.01 -0.48
N THR A 108 9.25 -13.68 -0.38
CA THR A 108 9.40 -15.10 0.00
C THR A 108 8.60 -15.48 1.26
N LYS A 109 8.52 -14.59 2.26
CA LYS A 109 7.76 -14.79 3.51
C LYS A 109 6.23 -14.88 3.31
N LEU A 110 5.69 -14.61 2.11
CA LEU A 110 4.29 -14.94 1.80
C LEU A 110 4.00 -16.45 1.92
N GLY A 111 5.01 -17.31 1.79
CA GLY A 111 4.88 -18.73 2.10
C GLY A 111 4.50 -19.00 3.56
N GLU A 112 4.86 -18.12 4.50
CA GLU A 112 4.44 -18.20 5.91
C GLU A 112 2.95 -17.86 6.06
N LEU A 113 2.45 -16.92 5.26
CA LEU A 113 1.02 -16.61 5.19
C LEU A 113 0.20 -17.77 4.62
N ALA A 114 0.84 -18.74 3.97
CA ALA A 114 0.22 -19.97 3.51
C ALA A 114 0.07 -21.03 4.62
N GLN A 115 0.71 -20.88 5.78
CA GLN A 115 0.66 -21.89 6.84
C GLN A 115 -0.63 -21.80 7.67
N MET A 116 -1.10 -22.94 8.18
CA MET A 116 -2.21 -22.94 9.12
C MET A 116 -1.86 -22.21 10.42
N TYR A 117 -2.71 -21.29 10.84
CA TYR A 117 -2.62 -20.55 12.09
C TYR A 117 -2.91 -21.43 13.32
N PRO A 118 -2.46 -21.02 14.52
CA PRO A 118 -2.70 -21.78 15.76
C PRO A 118 -4.19 -22.11 16.00
N LEU A 119 -5.09 -21.17 15.69
CA LEU A 119 -6.54 -21.39 15.75
C LEU A 119 -7.00 -22.53 14.84
N GLU A 120 -6.49 -22.54 13.60
CA GLU A 120 -6.89 -23.48 12.56
C GLU A 120 -6.42 -24.90 12.91
N ARG A 121 -5.17 -25.04 13.36
CA ARG A 121 -4.60 -26.32 13.84
C ARG A 121 -5.35 -26.85 15.06
N LEU A 122 -5.68 -25.97 16.01
CA LEU A 122 -6.45 -26.36 17.19
C LEU A 122 -7.87 -26.78 16.82
N LEU A 123 -8.52 -26.05 15.90
CA LEU A 123 -9.84 -26.38 15.40
C LEU A 123 -9.84 -27.72 14.66
N GLU A 124 -8.85 -27.96 13.81
CA GLU A 124 -8.67 -29.23 13.10
C GLU A 124 -8.53 -30.39 14.07
N THR A 125 -7.65 -30.27 15.07
CA THR A 125 -7.48 -31.30 16.11
C THR A 125 -8.78 -31.54 16.88
N THR A 126 -9.47 -30.47 17.28
CA THR A 126 -10.71 -30.55 18.08
C THR A 126 -11.87 -31.17 17.29
N LEU A 127 -11.99 -30.84 15.99
CA LEU A 127 -13.00 -31.43 15.11
C LEU A 127 -12.68 -32.88 14.76
N SER A 128 -11.41 -33.22 14.56
CA SER A 128 -10.99 -34.60 14.27
C SER A 128 -11.23 -35.53 15.47
N ALA A 129 -11.08 -35.02 16.69
CA ALA A 129 -11.42 -35.73 17.93
C ALA A 129 -12.95 -35.82 18.21
N GLY A 130 -13.80 -35.19 17.40
CA GLY A 130 -15.26 -35.29 17.51
C GLY A 130 -15.90 -34.45 18.62
N HIS A 131 -15.15 -33.60 19.32
CA HIS A 131 -15.65 -32.89 20.50
C HIS A 131 -16.82 -31.94 20.19
N LEU A 132 -16.69 -31.13 19.15
CA LEU A 132 -17.75 -30.18 18.76
C LEU A 132 -18.99 -30.90 18.21
N GLN A 133 -18.80 -32.03 17.54
CA GLN A 133 -19.87 -32.89 17.03
C GLN A 133 -20.65 -33.53 18.18
N THR A 134 -19.97 -33.95 19.25
CA THR A 134 -20.65 -34.50 20.43
C THR A 134 -21.47 -33.44 21.13
N ILE A 135 -20.95 -32.21 21.30
CA ILE A 135 -21.72 -31.09 21.85
C ILE A 135 -22.97 -30.81 21.01
N ALA A 136 -22.83 -30.77 19.69
CA ALA A 136 -23.95 -30.52 18.78
C ALA A 136 -25.02 -31.63 18.80
N LYS A 137 -24.62 -32.89 19.00
CA LYS A 137 -25.54 -34.05 19.05
C LYS A 137 -26.16 -34.28 20.43
N ARG A 138 -25.41 -33.99 21.50
CA ARG A 138 -25.76 -34.24 22.90
C ARG A 138 -25.37 -33.02 23.74
N PRO A 139 -26.08 -31.89 23.58
CA PRO A 139 -25.79 -30.69 24.37
C PRO A 139 -26.07 -30.94 25.85
N ARG A 140 -25.39 -30.20 26.72
CA ARG A 140 -25.75 -30.18 28.14
C ARG A 140 -27.03 -29.38 28.28
N MET A 141 -27.96 -29.89 29.08
CA MET A 141 -29.22 -29.25 29.40
C MET A 141 -29.20 -29.00 30.90
N ASP A 142 -29.67 -27.82 31.32
CA ASP A 142 -29.96 -27.56 32.72
C ASP A 142 -31.44 -27.76 32.98
N MET A 143 -31.82 -27.94 34.24
CA MET A 143 -33.22 -28.16 34.62
C MET A 143 -33.82 -26.84 35.09
N ARG A 144 -34.81 -26.33 34.37
CA ARG A 144 -35.57 -25.13 34.74
C ARG A 144 -36.95 -25.55 35.28
N TYR A 145 -37.38 -24.93 36.37
CA TYR A 145 -38.71 -25.17 36.94
C TYR A 145 -39.65 -24.04 36.51
N ASP A 146 -40.61 -24.37 35.66
CA ASP A 146 -41.67 -23.45 35.26
C ASP A 146 -42.92 -23.70 36.10
N THR A 147 -43.64 -22.63 36.42
CA THR A 147 -44.84 -22.72 37.24
C THR A 147 -46.10 -22.70 36.37
N GLU A 148 -46.90 -23.77 36.42
CA GLU A 148 -48.13 -23.92 35.63
C GLU A 148 -49.30 -24.39 36.49
N MET A 149 -50.54 -24.05 36.11
CA MET A 149 -51.75 -24.58 36.75
C MET A 149 -52.14 -25.92 36.14
N LEU A 150 -52.02 -27.00 36.92
CA LEU A 150 -52.34 -28.35 36.47
C LEU A 150 -53.51 -28.95 37.27
N PRO A 151 -54.29 -29.88 36.70
CA PRO A 151 -55.21 -30.70 37.47
C PRO A 151 -54.45 -31.40 38.60
N VAL A 152 -55.04 -31.45 39.80
CA VAL A 152 -54.37 -31.99 41.00
C VAL A 152 -53.80 -33.39 40.78
N SER A 153 -54.47 -34.23 39.97
CA SER A 153 -54.01 -35.57 39.61
C SER A 153 -52.69 -35.63 38.84
N ARG A 154 -52.25 -34.51 38.24
CA ARG A 154 -51.00 -34.39 37.46
C ARG A 154 -49.90 -33.62 38.20
N VAL A 155 -50.17 -33.15 39.41
CA VAL A 155 -49.22 -32.37 40.20
C VAL A 155 -48.24 -33.31 40.90
N GLN A 156 -46.96 -33.26 40.51
CA GLN A 156 -45.89 -33.99 41.20
C GLN A 156 -45.18 -33.13 42.25
N ARG A 157 -45.04 -31.82 41.99
CA ARG A 157 -44.40 -30.86 42.89
C ARG A 157 -45.19 -29.56 42.92
N MET A 158 -45.55 -29.10 44.12
CA MET A 158 -46.31 -27.86 44.32
C MET A 158 -45.38 -26.65 44.23
N ALA A 159 -45.85 -25.57 43.62
CA ALA A 159 -45.16 -24.29 43.66
C ALA A 159 -45.21 -23.67 45.07
N VAL A 160 -44.22 -22.85 45.42
CA VAL A 160 -44.12 -22.22 46.75
C VAL A 160 -45.37 -21.40 47.09
N ASP A 161 -46.00 -20.75 46.11
CA ASP A 161 -47.22 -19.95 46.28
C ASP A 161 -48.51 -20.71 45.96
N ALA A 162 -48.45 -22.03 45.73
CA ALA A 162 -49.60 -22.82 45.30
C ALA A 162 -50.77 -22.78 46.28
N VAL A 163 -50.49 -22.85 47.58
CA VAL A 163 -51.51 -22.81 48.64
C VAL A 163 -52.14 -21.41 48.73
N THR A 164 -51.32 -20.36 48.66
CA THR A 164 -51.78 -18.97 48.70
C THR A 164 -52.67 -18.63 47.51
N ARG A 165 -52.29 -19.08 46.31
CA ARG A 165 -53.11 -18.90 45.11
C ARG A 165 -54.41 -19.70 45.20
N LEU A 166 -54.35 -20.98 45.61
CA LEU A 166 -55.55 -21.79 45.78
C LEU A 166 -56.54 -21.14 46.75
N ALA A 167 -56.08 -20.59 47.87
CA ALA A 167 -56.94 -19.91 48.84
C ALA A 167 -57.60 -18.64 48.27
N SER A 168 -56.93 -17.97 47.32
CA SER A 168 -57.38 -16.69 46.73
C SER A 168 -58.28 -16.86 45.50
N HIS A 169 -58.31 -18.06 44.89
CA HIS A 169 -58.96 -18.32 43.61
C HIS A 169 -59.94 -19.49 43.71
N SER A 170 -61.22 -19.18 43.96
CA SER A 170 -62.28 -20.19 44.14
C SER A 170 -62.60 -21.00 42.88
N GLU A 171 -62.22 -20.49 41.70
CA GLU A 171 -62.36 -21.13 40.39
C GLU A 171 -61.47 -22.38 40.22
N ASP A 172 -60.49 -22.57 41.10
CA ASP A 172 -59.60 -23.72 41.10
C ASP A 172 -60.05 -24.82 42.07
N TRP A 173 -61.22 -24.65 42.71
CA TRP A 173 -61.79 -25.59 43.66
C TRP A 173 -62.73 -26.57 42.96
N ILE A 174 -62.71 -27.85 43.34
CA ILE A 174 -63.77 -28.79 42.95
C ILE A 174 -64.99 -28.60 43.86
N ARG A 175 -64.75 -28.52 45.17
CA ARG A 175 -65.77 -28.31 46.19
C ARG A 175 -65.16 -27.78 47.48
N ARG A 176 -65.99 -27.14 48.30
CA ARG A 176 -65.63 -26.66 49.63
C ARG A 176 -66.23 -27.59 50.69
N GLU A 177 -65.41 -27.98 51.66
CA GLU A 177 -65.79 -28.79 52.81
C GLU A 177 -65.69 -27.96 54.10
N ILE A 178 -66.24 -28.46 55.20
CA ILE A 178 -66.24 -27.74 56.50
C ILE A 178 -64.81 -27.58 57.05
N THR A 179 -63.91 -28.50 56.69
CA THR A 179 -62.51 -28.56 57.16
C THR A 179 -61.51 -27.91 56.18
N GLY A 180 -61.94 -27.50 54.99
CA GLY A 180 -61.05 -26.93 53.98
C GLY A 180 -61.62 -26.96 52.57
N VAL A 181 -60.75 -26.76 51.59
CA VAL A 181 -61.11 -26.74 50.16
C VAL A 181 -60.51 -27.95 49.48
N VAL A 182 -61.28 -28.63 48.63
CA VAL A 182 -60.77 -29.69 47.76
C VAL A 182 -60.33 -29.07 46.44
N PRO A 183 -59.02 -29.02 46.14
CA PRO A 183 -58.51 -28.41 44.93
C PRO A 183 -58.86 -29.24 43.69
N GLY A 184 -59.25 -28.56 42.60
CA GLY A 184 -59.38 -29.14 41.26
C GLY A 184 -58.17 -28.90 40.38
N ARG A 185 -57.58 -27.71 40.50
CA ARG A 185 -56.30 -27.35 39.89
C ARG A 185 -55.38 -26.78 40.96
N LEU A 186 -54.09 -27.06 40.82
CA LEU A 186 -53.06 -26.57 41.71
C LEU A 186 -51.90 -26.03 40.88
N LYS A 187 -51.28 -24.98 41.41
CA LYS A 187 -50.08 -24.40 40.83
C LYS A 187 -48.89 -25.35 41.11
N ALA A 188 -48.25 -25.85 40.06
CA ALA A 188 -47.22 -26.86 40.13
C ALA A 188 -45.91 -26.38 39.48
N GLU A 189 -44.78 -26.90 39.97
CA GLU A 189 -43.48 -26.74 39.34
C GLU A 189 -43.26 -27.89 38.35
N ILE A 190 -43.13 -27.56 37.07
CA ILE A 190 -42.82 -28.50 35.99
C ILE A 190 -41.33 -28.34 35.66
N SER A 191 -40.58 -29.44 35.75
CA SER A 191 -39.21 -29.49 35.25
C SER A 191 -39.21 -29.49 33.73
N GLN A 192 -38.63 -28.46 33.12
CA GLN A 192 -38.35 -28.39 31.69
C GLN A 192 -36.83 -28.43 31.45
N ASP A 193 -36.43 -29.12 30.39
CA ASP A 193 -35.04 -29.14 29.94
C ASP A 193 -34.71 -27.79 29.28
N GLU A 194 -33.77 -27.05 29.87
CA GLU A 194 -33.28 -25.79 29.34
C GLU A 194 -32.03 -26.03 28.49
N LEU A 195 -32.18 -25.83 27.18
CA LEU A 195 -31.09 -25.89 26.22
C LEU A 195 -30.28 -24.59 26.15
N VAL A 196 -30.85 -23.46 26.56
CA VAL A 196 -30.25 -22.12 26.43
C VAL A 196 -29.37 -21.79 27.66
N ILE A 197 -28.44 -22.69 27.97
CA ILE A 197 -27.45 -22.48 29.03
C ILE A 197 -26.26 -21.67 28.51
N TYR A 198 -25.52 -21.05 29.44
CA TYR A 198 -24.36 -20.21 29.13
C TYR A 198 -23.36 -20.90 28.18
N GLU A 199 -23.02 -22.16 28.43
CA GLU A 199 -22.05 -22.93 27.67
C GLU A 199 -22.49 -23.24 26.25
N ASN A 200 -23.78 -23.47 26.05
CA ASN A 200 -24.36 -23.68 24.72
C ASN A 200 -24.37 -22.36 23.93
N ILE A 201 -24.62 -21.23 24.60
CA ILE A 201 -24.52 -19.89 24.00
C ILE A 201 -23.07 -19.62 23.58
N VAL A 202 -22.09 -19.94 24.44
CA VAL A 202 -20.65 -19.86 24.11
C VAL A 202 -20.34 -20.72 22.89
N PHE A 203 -20.83 -21.96 22.83
CA PHE A 203 -20.64 -22.86 21.70
C PHE A 203 -21.18 -22.26 20.40
N ALA A 204 -22.43 -21.80 20.38
CA ALA A 204 -23.04 -21.21 19.18
C ALA A 204 -22.29 -19.96 18.70
N ARG A 205 -21.94 -19.04 19.62
CA ARG A 205 -21.20 -17.82 19.28
C ARG A 205 -19.78 -18.09 18.84
N LEU A 206 -19.14 -19.12 19.38
CA LEU A 206 -17.85 -19.58 18.90
C LEU A 206 -17.95 -20.02 17.44
N LEU A 207 -18.96 -20.82 17.07
CA LEU A 207 -19.15 -21.26 15.68
C LEU A 207 -19.38 -20.08 14.72
N ASP A 208 -20.18 -19.08 15.13
CA ASP A 208 -20.37 -17.85 14.36
C ASP A 208 -19.06 -17.11 14.10
N ARG A 209 -18.24 -16.97 15.14
CA ARG A 209 -16.92 -16.35 15.04
C ARG A 209 -15.97 -17.16 14.16
N LEU A 210 -15.88 -18.47 14.37
CA LEU A 210 -15.02 -19.36 13.59
C LEU A 210 -15.39 -19.31 12.11
N ARG A 211 -16.68 -19.32 11.77
CA ARG A 211 -17.15 -19.17 10.39
C ARG A 211 -16.65 -17.86 9.78
N LYS A 212 -16.79 -16.73 10.48
CA LYS A 212 -16.33 -15.42 10.00
C LYS A 212 -14.82 -15.41 9.78
N THR A 213 -14.05 -15.94 10.73
CA THR A 213 -12.58 -16.00 10.64
C THR A 213 -12.11 -16.91 9.50
N LEU A 214 -12.68 -18.11 9.35
CA LEU A 214 -12.32 -19.05 8.29
C LEU A 214 -12.71 -18.54 6.91
N ARG A 215 -13.86 -17.87 6.75
CA ARG A 215 -14.23 -17.22 5.48
C ARG A 215 -13.25 -16.12 5.11
N LYS A 216 -12.88 -15.26 6.07
CA LYS A 216 -11.86 -14.23 5.83
C LYS A 216 -10.54 -14.89 5.39
N ARG A 217 -10.09 -15.92 6.12
CA ARG A 217 -8.87 -16.65 5.79
C ARG A 217 -8.90 -17.27 4.39
N LEU A 218 -10.03 -17.84 3.99
CA LEU A 218 -10.20 -18.42 2.66
C LEU A 218 -10.03 -17.36 1.56
N ARG A 219 -10.64 -16.17 1.75
CA ARG A 219 -10.45 -15.02 0.84
C ARG A 219 -8.99 -14.57 0.77
N ASP A 220 -8.30 -14.53 1.91
CA ASP A 220 -6.87 -14.19 1.94
C ASP A 220 -6.05 -15.18 1.10
N LEU A 221 -6.28 -16.49 1.25
CA LEU A 221 -5.58 -17.54 0.50
C LEU A 221 -5.93 -17.54 -1.00
N ASP A 222 -7.20 -17.32 -1.34
CA ASP A 222 -7.65 -17.23 -2.74
C ASP A 222 -7.04 -16.03 -3.46
N ALA A 223 -6.90 -14.89 -2.77
CA ALA A 223 -6.22 -13.72 -3.32
C ALA A 223 -4.74 -14.02 -3.64
N LEU A 224 -4.05 -14.76 -2.77
CA LEU A 224 -2.67 -15.20 -3.00
C LEU A 224 -2.55 -16.13 -4.21
N LEU A 225 -3.43 -17.11 -4.33
CA LEU A 225 -3.47 -18.03 -5.48
C LEU A 225 -3.77 -17.28 -6.78
N SER A 226 -4.69 -16.31 -6.75
CA SER A 226 -5.00 -15.47 -7.91
C SER A 226 -3.78 -14.70 -8.38
N LYS A 227 -3.00 -14.12 -7.45
CA LYS A 227 -1.78 -13.37 -7.79
C LYS A 227 -0.65 -14.27 -8.30
N GLN A 228 -0.54 -15.48 -7.78
CA GLN A 228 0.38 -16.47 -8.33
C GLN A 228 -0.02 -16.89 -9.76
N ALA A 229 -1.31 -17.09 -10.02
CA ALA A 229 -1.81 -17.42 -11.35
C ALA A 229 -1.60 -16.27 -12.35
N GLU A 230 -1.77 -15.01 -11.91
CA GLU A 230 -1.47 -13.82 -12.71
C GLU A 230 -0.01 -13.80 -13.14
N ALA A 231 0.94 -14.05 -12.23
CA ALA A 231 2.35 -14.14 -12.57
C ALA A 231 2.65 -15.23 -13.63
N GLY A 232 2.02 -16.41 -13.51
CA GLY A 232 2.17 -17.48 -14.50
C GLY A 232 1.62 -17.12 -15.88
N LYS A 233 0.62 -16.23 -15.96
CA LYS A 233 0.13 -15.70 -17.24
C LYS A 233 1.13 -14.72 -17.87
N LEU A 234 1.83 -13.90 -17.07
CA LEU A 234 2.84 -12.95 -17.56
C LEU A 234 4.01 -13.67 -18.25
N GLU A 235 4.43 -14.83 -17.73
CA GLU A 235 5.50 -15.65 -18.33
C GLU A 235 5.15 -16.12 -19.75
N ASN A 236 3.89 -16.48 -19.96
CA ASN A 236 3.38 -17.05 -21.23
C ASN A 236 2.81 -15.99 -22.19
N ALA A 237 2.79 -14.71 -21.81
CA ALA A 237 2.21 -13.64 -22.61
C ALA A 237 3.10 -13.28 -23.82
N GLN A 238 2.71 -13.74 -25.02
CA GLN A 238 3.44 -13.46 -26.26
C GLN A 238 3.33 -12.01 -26.76
N HIS A 239 2.31 -11.28 -26.31
CA HIS A 239 2.05 -9.89 -26.70
C HIS A 239 2.94 -8.89 -25.93
N PHE A 240 3.67 -9.32 -24.91
CA PHE A 240 4.53 -8.44 -24.12
C PHE A 240 5.82 -8.12 -24.86
N ASP A 241 6.37 -6.93 -24.61
CA ASP A 241 7.77 -6.68 -24.94
C ASP A 241 8.66 -7.67 -24.18
N HIS A 242 9.50 -8.41 -24.91
CA HIS A 242 10.35 -9.45 -24.34
C HIS A 242 11.24 -8.94 -23.20
N ARG A 243 11.67 -7.67 -23.23
CA ARG A 243 12.48 -7.08 -22.16
C ARG A 243 11.62 -6.82 -20.92
N LEU A 244 10.40 -6.31 -21.08
CA LEU A 244 9.48 -6.11 -19.95
C LEU A 244 9.20 -7.44 -19.28
N ARG A 245 8.86 -8.45 -20.08
CA ARG A 245 8.60 -9.80 -19.58
C ARG A 245 9.81 -10.34 -18.83
N HIS A 246 11.02 -10.19 -19.37
CA HIS A 246 12.25 -10.61 -18.68
C HIS A 246 12.42 -9.91 -17.32
N ASP A 247 12.29 -8.58 -17.27
CA ASP A 247 12.46 -7.81 -16.03
C ASP A 247 11.41 -8.22 -14.96
N LEU A 248 10.14 -8.38 -15.36
CA LEU A 248 9.06 -8.82 -14.46
C LEU A 248 9.30 -10.26 -13.97
N CYS A 249 9.65 -11.17 -14.87
CA CYS A 249 9.98 -12.56 -14.51
C CYS A 249 11.23 -12.66 -13.64
N GLU A 250 12.23 -11.79 -13.82
CA GLU A 250 13.42 -11.76 -12.98
C GLU A 250 13.09 -11.29 -11.56
N LEU A 251 12.37 -10.18 -11.41
CA LEU A 251 11.93 -9.68 -10.10
C LEU A 251 11.07 -10.72 -9.39
N TRP A 252 10.13 -11.34 -10.11
CA TRP A 252 9.28 -12.38 -9.56
C TRP A 252 10.05 -13.67 -9.21
N GLY A 253 10.90 -14.16 -10.12
CA GLY A 253 11.64 -15.40 -9.95
C GLY A 253 12.57 -15.37 -8.76
N ARG A 254 13.20 -14.21 -8.49
CA ARG A 254 14.00 -13.98 -7.28
C ARG A 254 13.20 -14.19 -5.99
N SER A 255 11.90 -13.93 -5.99
CA SER A 255 11.05 -14.10 -4.81
C SER A 255 10.67 -15.56 -4.50
N PHE A 256 10.88 -16.50 -5.43
CA PHE A 256 10.61 -17.92 -5.23
C PHE A 256 11.87 -18.78 -5.21
N ALA A 257 13.03 -18.21 -5.51
CA ALA A 257 14.32 -18.90 -5.49
C ALA A 257 14.58 -19.62 -4.17
N ASP A 258 14.19 -19.01 -3.05
CA ASP A 258 14.43 -19.55 -1.70
C ASP A 258 13.37 -20.57 -1.24
N GLN A 259 12.18 -20.59 -1.85
CA GLN A 259 11.06 -21.48 -1.46
C GLN A 259 10.22 -21.99 -2.65
N PRO A 260 10.77 -22.87 -3.51
CA PRO A 260 10.08 -23.39 -4.70
C PRO A 260 8.80 -24.20 -4.39
N GLY A 261 8.59 -24.64 -3.14
CA GLY A 261 7.40 -25.39 -2.69
C GLY A 261 6.23 -24.54 -2.17
N ALA A 262 6.42 -23.22 -2.01
CA ALA A 262 5.44 -22.34 -1.34
C ALA A 262 4.04 -22.39 -2.00
N GLY A 263 3.98 -22.42 -3.34
CA GLY A 263 2.69 -22.47 -4.07
C GLY A 263 1.87 -23.73 -3.80
N LYS A 264 2.51 -24.90 -3.69
CA LYS A 264 1.81 -26.16 -3.34
C LYS A 264 1.24 -26.11 -1.91
N SER A 265 1.98 -25.47 -0.99
CA SER A 265 1.54 -25.29 0.40
C SER A 265 0.26 -24.45 0.50
N VAL A 266 0.15 -23.37 -0.28
CA VAL A 266 -1.06 -22.51 -0.30
C VAL A 266 -2.31 -23.30 -0.70
N HIS A 267 -2.23 -24.12 -1.74
CA HIS A 267 -3.36 -24.96 -2.18
C HIS A 267 -3.80 -25.96 -1.10
N VAL A 268 -2.85 -26.64 -0.47
CA VAL A 268 -3.13 -27.61 0.60
C VAL A 268 -3.83 -26.93 1.77
N THR A 269 -3.29 -25.79 2.23
CA THR A 269 -3.91 -25.04 3.34
C THR A 269 -5.29 -24.54 2.97
N ARG A 270 -5.49 -24.01 1.76
CA ARG A 270 -6.82 -23.57 1.29
C ARG A 270 -7.85 -24.70 1.39
N ASP A 271 -7.49 -25.90 0.92
CA ASP A 271 -8.38 -27.06 0.96
C ASP A 271 -8.70 -27.51 2.38
N GLN A 272 -7.70 -27.48 3.27
CA GLN A 272 -7.91 -27.74 4.70
C GLN A 272 -8.86 -26.71 5.35
N ILE A 273 -8.65 -25.42 5.11
CA ILE A 273 -9.52 -24.35 5.63
C ILE A 273 -10.95 -24.47 5.07
N SER A 274 -11.10 -24.79 3.79
CA SER A 274 -12.39 -25.04 3.16
C SER A 274 -13.12 -26.22 3.82
N ALA A 275 -12.41 -27.32 4.10
CA ALA A 275 -12.96 -28.47 4.82
C ALA A 275 -13.38 -28.12 6.26
N LEU A 276 -12.57 -27.35 6.99
CA LEU A 276 -12.92 -26.87 8.33
C LEU A 276 -14.16 -25.98 8.30
N LEU A 277 -14.24 -25.05 7.34
CA LEU A 277 -15.41 -24.19 7.16
C LEU A 277 -16.68 -24.99 6.86
N GLY A 278 -16.57 -26.03 6.03
CA GLY A 278 -17.66 -26.97 5.76
C GLY A 278 -18.17 -27.63 7.04
N LYS A 279 -17.26 -28.17 7.87
CA LYS A 279 -17.60 -28.80 9.16
C LYS A 279 -18.24 -27.81 10.13
N VAL A 280 -17.71 -26.60 10.27
CA VAL A 280 -18.28 -25.54 11.12
C VAL A 280 -19.69 -25.15 10.64
N THR A 281 -19.87 -24.99 9.33
CA THR A 281 -21.17 -24.66 8.73
C THR A 281 -22.20 -25.77 8.96
N GLN A 282 -21.78 -27.04 8.95
CA GLN A 282 -22.64 -28.16 9.31
C GLN A 282 -23.07 -28.10 10.79
N LEU A 283 -22.15 -27.81 11.71
CA LEU A 283 -22.44 -27.70 13.15
C LEU A 283 -23.40 -26.56 13.47
N GLN A 284 -23.36 -25.45 12.73
CA GLN A 284 -24.31 -24.35 12.88
C GLN A 284 -25.77 -24.73 12.58
N ARG A 285 -26.00 -25.85 11.88
CA ARG A 285 -27.35 -26.37 11.61
C ARG A 285 -27.86 -27.32 12.70
N SER A 286 -27.10 -27.50 13.79
CA SER A 286 -27.51 -28.34 14.91
C SER A 286 -28.65 -27.73 15.72
N THR A 287 -29.43 -28.58 16.38
CA THR A 287 -30.61 -28.19 17.18
C THR A 287 -30.24 -27.23 18.31
N VAL A 288 -29.10 -27.45 18.98
CA VAL A 288 -28.61 -26.57 20.05
C VAL A 288 -28.33 -25.15 19.55
N VAL A 289 -27.73 -25.00 18.37
CA VAL A 289 -27.43 -23.67 17.80
C VAL A 289 -28.70 -22.97 17.34
N GLN A 290 -29.63 -23.71 16.73
CA GLN A 290 -30.91 -23.17 16.28
C GLN A 290 -31.82 -22.73 17.43
N ALA A 291 -31.69 -23.34 18.62
CA ALA A 291 -32.44 -22.96 19.80
C ALA A 291 -31.94 -21.66 20.47
N ILE A 292 -30.72 -21.20 20.15
CA ILE A 292 -30.12 -20.03 20.81
C ILE A 292 -30.51 -18.73 20.07
N PRO A 293 -31.09 -17.73 20.75
CA PRO A 293 -31.47 -16.46 20.13
C PRO A 293 -30.24 -15.74 19.53
N PRO A 294 -30.29 -15.23 18.28
CA PRO A 294 -29.11 -14.69 17.59
C PRO A 294 -28.51 -13.41 18.23
N MET A 295 -29.29 -12.68 19.01
CA MET A 295 -28.86 -11.42 19.66
C MET A 295 -28.11 -11.62 20.98
N GLN A 296 -28.15 -12.83 21.56
CA GLN A 296 -27.53 -13.06 22.87
C GLN A 296 -26.02 -13.04 22.75
N GLN A 297 -25.37 -12.03 23.35
CA GLN A 297 -23.92 -11.85 23.26
C GLN A 297 -23.18 -12.50 24.42
N VAL A 298 -21.94 -12.91 24.16
CA VAL A 298 -21.02 -13.46 25.16
C VAL A 298 -19.85 -12.49 25.30
N PRO A 299 -19.51 -12.06 26.51
CA PRO A 299 -18.35 -11.19 26.73
C PRO A 299 -17.05 -11.87 26.29
N LEU A 300 -16.06 -11.08 25.88
CA LEU A 300 -14.76 -11.61 25.43
C LEU A 300 -14.10 -12.47 26.51
N SER A 301 -14.24 -12.09 27.79
CA SER A 301 -13.80 -12.90 28.93
C SER A 301 -14.87 -13.91 29.32
N LEU A 302 -14.57 -15.19 29.14
CA LEU A 302 -15.47 -16.29 29.48
C LEU A 302 -15.51 -16.56 30.99
N ARG A 303 -16.70 -16.65 31.56
CA ARG A 303 -16.94 -17.13 32.93
C ARG A 303 -16.34 -18.53 33.12
N SER A 304 -15.72 -18.74 34.27
CA SER A 304 -15.18 -20.05 34.70
C SER A 304 -16.28 -20.87 35.36
N THR A 305 -16.98 -21.66 34.55
CA THR A 305 -18.01 -22.60 34.97
C THR A 305 -17.45 -24.02 35.04
N ASN A 306 -17.99 -24.88 35.90
CA ASN A 306 -17.56 -26.28 36.04
C ASN A 306 -17.64 -27.06 34.71
N ILE A 307 -18.65 -26.79 33.88
CA ILE A 307 -18.83 -27.46 32.58
C ILE A 307 -17.68 -27.09 31.63
N LEU A 308 -17.39 -25.79 31.42
CA LEU A 308 -16.25 -25.33 30.61
C LEU A 308 -14.87 -25.72 31.16
N GLN A 309 -14.74 -26.14 32.41
CA GLN A 309 -13.45 -26.53 33.00
C GLN A 309 -13.23 -28.04 32.96
N HIS A 310 -14.26 -28.83 33.27
CA HIS A 310 -14.09 -30.26 33.57
C HIS A 310 -14.82 -31.18 32.61
N ASP A 311 -15.83 -30.71 31.86
CA ASP A 311 -16.52 -31.58 30.91
C ASP A 311 -15.56 -31.99 29.75
N PRO A 312 -15.52 -33.29 29.38
CA PRO A 312 -14.59 -33.81 28.36
C PRO A 312 -14.68 -33.10 27.02
N HIS A 313 -15.82 -32.53 26.66
CA HIS A 313 -16.04 -31.87 25.38
C HIS A 313 -16.05 -30.35 25.51
N TYR A 314 -16.75 -29.79 26.51
CA TYR A 314 -16.88 -28.33 26.64
C TYR A 314 -15.58 -27.63 27.05
N ARG A 315 -14.65 -28.34 27.70
CA ARG A 315 -13.31 -27.79 28.02
C ARG A 315 -12.52 -27.29 26.81
N HIS A 316 -12.82 -27.82 25.62
CA HIS A 316 -12.16 -27.44 24.37
C HIS A 316 -12.67 -26.11 23.79
N LEU A 317 -13.81 -25.60 24.27
CA LEU A 317 -14.38 -24.34 23.78
C LEU A 317 -13.56 -23.12 24.19
N ARG A 318 -13.02 -23.11 25.41
CA ARG A 318 -12.29 -21.96 25.95
C ARG A 318 -10.99 -21.66 25.20
N PRO A 319 -10.09 -22.64 24.94
CA PRO A 319 -8.91 -22.41 24.11
C PRO A 319 -9.24 -21.90 22.70
N LEU A 320 -10.26 -22.48 22.05
CA LEU A 320 -10.74 -22.03 20.74
C LEU A 320 -11.30 -20.61 20.80
N TRP A 321 -12.06 -20.26 21.84
CA TRP A 321 -12.61 -18.93 22.03
C TRP A 321 -11.53 -17.87 22.14
N LEU A 322 -10.51 -18.11 22.97
CA LEU A 322 -9.40 -17.19 23.15
C LEU A 322 -8.64 -16.96 21.83
N LEU A 323 -8.35 -18.02 21.07
CA LEU A 323 -7.67 -17.90 19.78
C LEU A 323 -8.56 -17.24 18.71
N ALA A 324 -9.85 -17.55 18.66
CA ALA A 324 -10.80 -16.99 17.70
C ALA A 324 -11.06 -15.48 17.92
N HIS A 325 -10.90 -15.03 19.17
CA HIS A 325 -11.02 -13.64 19.57
C HIS A 325 -9.67 -12.96 19.82
N SER A 326 -8.53 -13.63 19.57
CA SER A 326 -7.20 -13.08 19.83
C SER A 326 -6.99 -11.71 19.18
N THR A 327 -7.44 -11.51 17.94
CA THR A 327 -7.38 -10.19 17.27
C THR A 327 -8.25 -9.14 17.94
N LEU A 328 -9.43 -9.51 18.47
CA LEU A 328 -10.32 -8.59 19.19
C LEU A 328 -9.79 -8.26 20.58
N LEU A 329 -9.21 -9.24 21.27
CA LEU A 329 -8.50 -9.06 22.53
C LEU A 329 -7.27 -8.18 22.35
N GLN A 330 -6.56 -8.31 21.21
CA GLN A 330 -5.51 -7.40 20.79
C GLN A 330 -6.05 -6.05 20.29
N GLN A 331 -7.35 -5.89 19.99
CA GLN A 331 -7.96 -4.62 19.57
C GLN A 331 -8.54 -3.81 20.74
N ALA A 332 -8.63 -4.39 21.94
CA ALA A 332 -8.78 -3.63 23.20
C ALA A 332 -7.47 -2.90 23.58
N ARG A 333 -6.81 -2.31 22.57
CA ARG A 333 -5.57 -1.54 22.65
C ARG A 333 -5.87 -0.15 23.17
N SER A 334 -4.91 0.45 23.87
CA SER A 334 -5.02 1.87 24.19
C SER A 334 -4.99 2.70 22.90
N PRO A 335 -5.58 3.92 22.89
CA PRO A 335 -5.45 4.86 21.77
C PRO A 335 -3.99 5.07 21.32
N GLN A 336 -3.05 5.06 22.27
CA GLN A 336 -1.62 5.19 22.03
C GLN A 336 -1.05 3.99 21.26
N ASP A 337 -1.45 2.76 21.61
CA ASP A 337 -0.99 1.56 20.91
C ASP A 337 -1.50 1.52 19.48
N TRP A 338 -2.73 1.99 19.23
CA TRP A 338 -3.30 2.08 17.89
C TRP A 338 -2.52 3.08 17.03
N LEU A 339 -2.24 4.27 17.58
CA LEU A 339 -1.42 5.29 16.93
C LEU A 339 -0.03 4.76 16.58
N ASN A 340 0.61 4.05 17.51
CA ASN A 340 1.92 3.42 17.29
C ASN A 340 1.89 2.37 16.17
N ASP A 341 0.84 1.54 16.12
CA ASP A 341 0.65 0.54 15.07
C ASP A 341 0.51 1.19 13.68
N GLN A 342 -0.25 2.28 13.55
CA GLN A 342 -0.33 3.03 12.28
C GLN A 342 1.01 3.65 11.87
N ARG A 343 1.74 4.22 12.82
CA ARG A 343 3.07 4.79 12.56
C ARG A 343 4.02 3.72 12.02
N GLN A 344 4.03 2.52 12.62
CA GLN A 344 4.84 1.40 12.15
C GLN A 344 4.43 0.93 10.75
N ARG A 345 3.12 0.83 10.46
CA ARG A 345 2.64 0.50 9.11
C ARG A 345 3.10 1.53 8.07
N ALA A 346 2.98 2.81 8.40
CA ALA A 346 3.43 3.90 7.53
C ALA A 346 4.94 3.87 7.29
N GLN A 347 5.74 3.57 8.31
CA GLN A 347 7.19 3.41 8.19
C GLN A 347 7.56 2.25 7.28
N ARG A 348 6.91 1.08 7.45
CA ARG A 348 7.12 -0.09 6.58
C ARG A 348 6.77 0.20 5.13
N TYR A 349 5.66 0.89 4.89
CA TYR A 349 5.27 1.30 3.54
C TYR A 349 6.21 2.35 2.94
N SER A 350 6.76 3.25 3.76
CA SER A 350 7.82 4.16 3.34
C SER A 350 9.08 3.39 2.94
N ALA A 351 9.53 2.41 3.72
CA ALA A 351 10.67 1.56 3.37
C ALA A 351 10.46 0.83 2.03
N TYR A 352 9.28 0.26 1.83
CA TYR A 352 8.87 -0.34 0.56
C TYR A 352 8.93 0.65 -0.62
N THR A 353 8.42 1.87 -0.44
CA THR A 353 8.49 2.93 -1.46
C THR A 353 9.93 3.27 -1.81
N GLY A 354 10.81 3.36 -0.81
CA GLY A 354 12.24 3.57 -1.02
C GLY A 354 12.90 2.47 -1.84
N LEU A 355 12.51 1.22 -1.59
CA LEU A 355 12.97 0.07 -2.38
C LEU A 355 12.55 0.20 -3.85
N LEU A 356 11.30 0.60 -4.13
CA LEU A 356 10.83 0.84 -5.50
C LEU A 356 11.65 1.93 -6.21
N VAL A 357 11.94 3.04 -5.53
CA VAL A 357 12.77 4.12 -6.07
C VAL A 357 14.18 3.64 -6.39
N ARG A 358 14.80 2.85 -5.50
CA ARG A 358 16.14 2.28 -5.72
C ARG A 358 16.16 1.33 -6.91
N HIS A 359 15.16 0.44 -7.05
CA HIS A 359 15.02 -0.42 -8.23
C HIS A 359 14.82 0.38 -9.51
N ALA A 360 13.97 1.40 -9.49
CA ALA A 360 13.73 2.27 -10.64
C ALA A 360 15.00 2.98 -11.13
N LEU A 361 15.83 3.48 -10.20
CA LEU A 361 17.12 4.09 -10.51
C LEU A 361 18.13 3.07 -11.04
N HIS A 362 18.18 1.88 -10.46
CA HIS A 362 19.06 0.80 -10.93
C HIS A 362 18.67 0.30 -12.34
N ALA A 363 17.37 0.27 -12.65
CA ALA A 363 16.87 -0.14 -13.96
C ALA A 363 17.08 0.94 -15.04
N SER A 364 17.11 2.22 -14.68
CA SER A 364 17.24 3.31 -15.62
C SER A 364 18.63 3.36 -16.25
N LYS A 365 18.70 3.49 -17.58
CA LYS A 365 19.96 3.67 -18.32
C LYS A 365 20.40 5.13 -18.44
N MET A 366 19.59 6.05 -17.92
CA MET A 366 19.86 7.50 -17.95
C MET A 366 20.70 7.98 -16.76
N VAL A 367 20.80 7.17 -15.71
CA VAL A 367 21.58 7.46 -14.52
C VAL A 367 22.65 6.40 -14.31
N ASP A 368 23.81 6.82 -13.82
CA ASP A 368 24.94 5.93 -13.57
C ASP A 368 25.26 5.94 -12.05
N PRO A 369 25.27 4.80 -11.34
CA PRO A 369 25.48 4.77 -9.89
C PRO A 369 26.86 5.31 -9.50
N GLN A 370 26.95 5.92 -8.32
CA GLN A 370 28.18 6.43 -7.73
C GLN A 370 28.40 5.77 -6.37
N GLY A 371 29.37 4.85 -6.29
CA GLY A 371 29.68 4.12 -5.06
C GLY A 371 28.49 3.32 -4.53
N GLU A 372 28.41 3.16 -3.20
CA GLU A 372 27.37 2.37 -2.54
C GLU A 372 26.09 3.20 -2.29
N GLY A 373 25.13 3.08 -3.22
CA GLY A 373 23.71 2.90 -2.89
C GLY A 373 22.78 4.12 -2.77
N ALA A 374 23.27 5.36 -2.76
CA ALA A 374 22.42 6.55 -2.59
C ALA A 374 22.73 7.76 -3.49
N SER A 375 23.68 7.61 -4.41
CA SER A 375 24.10 8.67 -5.34
C SER A 375 24.25 8.14 -6.76
N TRP A 376 23.84 8.95 -7.73
CA TRP A 376 23.91 8.66 -9.15
C TRP A 376 24.36 9.89 -9.94
N ARG A 377 24.90 9.69 -11.14
CA ARG A 377 25.16 10.73 -12.13
C ARG A 377 24.02 10.78 -13.13
N PHE A 378 23.55 11.99 -13.42
CA PHE A 378 22.65 12.28 -14.53
C PHE A 378 23.34 13.30 -15.45
N GLY A 379 24.15 12.79 -16.39
CA GLY A 379 25.08 13.60 -17.17
C GLY A 379 26.06 14.35 -16.24
N PRO A 380 26.18 15.68 -16.34
CA PRO A 380 27.06 16.44 -15.45
C PRO A 380 26.48 16.65 -14.03
N SER A 381 25.20 16.31 -13.81
CA SER A 381 24.52 16.55 -12.54
C SER A 381 24.67 15.38 -11.58
N THR A 382 24.60 15.66 -10.27
CA THR A 382 24.58 14.64 -9.22
C THR A 382 23.16 14.49 -8.70
N LEU A 383 22.69 13.23 -8.66
CA LEU A 383 21.40 12.84 -8.14
C LEU A 383 21.60 12.11 -6.81
N THR A 384 20.94 12.54 -5.74
CA THR A 384 20.99 11.85 -4.44
C THR A 384 19.60 11.48 -3.96
N LEU A 385 19.49 10.32 -3.31
CA LEU A 385 18.27 9.84 -2.67
C LEU A 385 18.41 9.94 -1.15
N ARG A 386 17.44 10.54 -0.47
CA ARG A 386 17.34 10.49 1.00
C ARG A 386 15.91 10.27 1.46
N SER A 387 15.76 9.76 2.69
CA SER A 387 14.49 9.75 3.41
C SER A 387 14.41 10.96 4.33
N GLU A 388 13.28 11.65 4.34
CA GLU A 388 13.04 12.82 5.18
C GLU A 388 11.60 12.78 5.70
N ARG A 389 11.44 12.62 7.03
CA ARG A 389 10.13 12.58 7.71
C ARG A 389 9.11 11.58 7.10
N GLY A 390 9.62 10.45 6.60
CA GLY A 390 8.82 9.38 5.98
C GLY A 390 8.56 9.54 4.48
N ASP A 391 8.97 10.66 3.88
CA ASP A 391 8.93 10.89 2.43
C ASP A 391 10.32 10.61 1.82
N TRP A 392 10.36 10.23 0.54
CA TRP A 392 11.62 10.03 -0.20
C TRP A 392 11.90 11.21 -1.12
N ILE A 393 13.10 11.76 -1.03
CA ILE A 393 13.49 12.95 -1.80
C ILE A 393 14.63 12.58 -2.73
N LEU A 394 14.38 12.75 -4.03
CA LEU A 394 15.40 12.77 -5.06
C LEU A 394 15.83 14.21 -5.30
N GLN A 395 17.12 14.50 -5.07
CA GLN A 395 17.68 15.82 -5.31
C GLN A 395 18.65 15.80 -6.48
N LEU A 396 18.38 16.61 -7.50
CA LEU A 396 19.24 16.82 -8.63
C LEU A 396 20.01 18.13 -8.44
N ARG A 397 21.31 18.01 -8.16
CA ARG A 397 22.24 19.14 -8.11
C ARG A 397 22.93 19.29 -9.44
N THR A 398 22.68 20.41 -10.11
CA THR A 398 23.28 20.69 -11.42
C THR A 398 24.63 21.37 -11.28
N GLY A 399 25.47 21.30 -12.32
CA GLY A 399 26.80 21.93 -12.32
C GLY A 399 26.77 23.46 -12.14
N THR A 400 25.61 24.11 -12.34
CA THR A 400 25.40 25.55 -12.09
C THR A 400 24.97 25.85 -10.66
N GLY A 401 24.91 24.85 -9.77
CA GLY A 401 24.49 24.98 -8.38
C GLY A 401 22.98 24.98 -8.15
N SER A 402 22.15 24.85 -9.20
CA SER A 402 20.69 24.72 -9.01
C SER A 402 20.36 23.37 -8.39
N VAL A 403 19.41 23.35 -7.46
CA VAL A 403 18.92 22.13 -6.80
C VAL A 403 17.45 21.98 -7.13
N GLU A 404 17.15 20.96 -7.91
CA GLU A 404 15.77 20.54 -8.20
C GLU A 404 15.45 19.32 -7.34
N GLN A 405 14.18 19.13 -6.97
CA GLN A 405 13.78 17.98 -6.18
C GLN A 405 12.51 17.31 -6.71
N LEU A 406 12.45 15.99 -6.53
CA LEU A 406 11.24 15.18 -6.67
C LEU A 406 10.95 14.53 -5.32
N THR A 407 9.76 14.80 -4.76
CA THR A 407 9.31 14.17 -3.53
C THR A 407 8.38 12.99 -3.85
N VAL A 408 8.75 11.79 -3.42
CA VAL A 408 7.89 10.61 -3.44
C VAL A 408 7.27 10.44 -2.06
N VAL A 409 5.95 10.49 -1.99
CA VAL A 409 5.15 10.55 -0.76
C VAL A 409 4.41 9.22 -0.58
N PRO A 410 4.82 8.39 0.39
CA PRO A 410 4.07 7.18 0.75
C PRO A 410 2.77 7.57 1.44
N ALA A 411 1.66 7.11 0.87
CA ALA A 411 0.30 7.34 1.32
C ALA A 411 -0.38 6.01 1.68
N TRP A 412 -1.21 6.03 2.71
CA TRP A 412 -1.81 4.79 3.21
C TRP A 412 -2.94 4.29 2.32
N ARG A 413 -3.90 5.17 2.03
CA ARG A 413 -5.08 4.84 1.24
C ARG A 413 -5.43 5.98 0.30
N GLY A 414 -5.85 5.64 -0.91
CA GLY A 414 -6.27 6.59 -1.93
C GLY A 414 -6.05 6.05 -3.33
N CYS A 415 -6.42 6.86 -4.31
CA CYS A 415 -6.10 6.66 -5.71
C CYS A 415 -5.84 8.01 -6.36
N ARG A 416 -4.94 8.05 -7.33
CA ARG A 416 -4.65 9.24 -8.14
C ARG A 416 -4.03 8.86 -9.47
N ASP A 417 -4.51 9.48 -10.54
CA ASP A 417 -3.91 9.31 -11.86
C ASP A 417 -2.50 9.91 -11.90
N TRP A 418 -1.55 9.23 -12.54
CA TRP A 418 -0.18 9.72 -12.72
C TRP A 418 -0.10 11.05 -13.49
N GLU A 419 -1.04 11.31 -14.40
CA GLU A 419 -1.06 12.55 -15.19
C GLU A 419 -1.54 13.76 -14.39
N GLY A 420 -2.39 13.54 -13.38
CA GLY A 420 -2.90 14.60 -12.49
C GLY A 420 -1.92 15.00 -11.39
N GLN A 421 -0.78 14.33 -11.27
CA GLN A 421 0.23 14.62 -10.26
C GLN A 421 1.17 15.74 -10.69
N LYS A 422 1.72 16.45 -9.70
CA LYS A 422 2.78 17.44 -9.96
C LYS A 422 4.06 16.73 -10.37
N LEU A 423 4.82 17.33 -11.27
CA LEU A 423 6.05 16.77 -11.81
C LEU A 423 7.13 16.61 -10.73
N ASP A 424 7.13 17.46 -9.71
CA ASP A 424 8.07 17.46 -8.58
C ASP A 424 7.53 16.72 -7.33
N ARG A 425 6.32 16.14 -7.41
CA ARG A 425 5.71 15.42 -6.29
C ARG A 425 4.83 14.25 -6.75
N CYS A 426 5.25 13.06 -6.36
CA CYS A 426 4.58 11.79 -6.64
C CYS A 426 4.00 11.21 -5.34
N VAL A 427 2.72 10.88 -5.31
CA VAL A 427 2.03 10.23 -4.18
C VAL A 427 1.72 8.78 -4.56
N LEU A 428 2.18 7.83 -3.73
CA LEU A 428 2.00 6.40 -3.96
C LEU A 428 1.15 5.82 -2.83
N PHE A 429 0.09 5.09 -3.17
CA PHE A 429 -0.87 4.58 -2.20
C PHE A 429 -0.66 3.09 -1.94
N CYS A 430 -0.72 2.67 -0.68
CA CYS A 430 -0.65 1.24 -0.33
C CYS A 430 -1.96 0.51 -0.65
N HIS A 431 -3.09 1.14 -0.28
CA HIS A 431 -4.44 0.62 -0.44
C HIS A 431 -5.30 1.51 -1.34
N PRO A 432 -6.22 0.95 -2.15
CA PRO A 432 -7.20 1.74 -2.89
C PRO A 432 -8.29 2.32 -1.97
N ASP A 433 -8.90 3.45 -2.36
CA ASP A 433 -10.05 4.04 -1.65
C ASP A 433 -11.35 3.28 -1.95
N GLU A 434 -11.82 3.26 -3.20
CA GLU A 434 -13.00 2.48 -3.66
C GLU A 434 -12.71 1.92 -5.06
N THR A 435 -13.02 0.64 -5.32
CA THR A 435 -12.81 0.02 -6.64
C THR A 435 -13.80 0.56 -7.65
N GLU A 436 -13.31 1.01 -8.80
CA GLU A 436 -13.63 0.48 -10.14
C GLU A 436 -12.58 1.04 -11.12
N ALA A 437 -11.49 0.30 -11.33
CA ALA A 437 -10.66 0.51 -12.50
C ALA A 437 -10.19 -0.86 -13.00
N ASP A 438 -10.70 -1.25 -14.17
CA ASP A 438 -10.36 -2.47 -14.91
C ASP A 438 -8.84 -2.64 -15.14
N ASP A 439 -8.04 -1.57 -14.98
CA ASP A 439 -6.59 -1.52 -15.21
C ASP A 439 -5.71 -1.32 -13.95
N SER A 440 -6.28 -1.43 -12.74
CA SER A 440 -5.56 -1.26 -11.45
C SER A 440 -4.35 -2.19 -11.26
N ALA A 441 -4.30 -3.32 -11.98
CA ALA A 441 -3.17 -4.24 -11.97
C ALA A 441 -1.85 -3.60 -12.45
N THR A 442 -1.95 -2.59 -13.33
CA THR A 442 -0.78 -1.84 -13.83
C THR A 442 -0.36 -0.68 -12.90
N GLY A 443 -1.13 -0.43 -11.84
CA GLY A 443 -0.94 0.69 -10.92
C GLY A 443 -1.22 2.06 -11.55
N SER A 444 -2.17 2.17 -12.48
CA SER A 444 -2.56 3.44 -13.13
C SER A 444 -3.12 4.48 -12.16
N ASP A 445 -3.69 4.01 -11.06
CA ASP A 445 -4.26 4.76 -9.95
C ASP A 445 -3.23 5.15 -8.87
N SER A 446 -1.94 4.92 -9.14
CA SER A 446 -0.84 5.12 -8.19
C SER A 446 -0.93 4.28 -6.92
N VAL A 447 -1.80 3.27 -6.87
CA VAL A 447 -1.76 2.25 -5.83
C VAL A 447 -0.62 1.31 -6.19
N LEU A 448 0.40 1.24 -5.34
CA LEU A 448 1.58 0.39 -5.50
C LEU A 448 1.86 -0.36 -4.19
N ASN A 449 1.74 -1.69 -4.23
CA ASN A 449 2.07 -2.60 -3.15
C ASN A 449 2.76 -3.87 -3.70
N PRO A 450 3.33 -4.73 -2.84
CA PRO A 450 4.10 -5.89 -3.30
C PRO A 450 3.31 -6.93 -4.11
N LEU A 451 1.97 -6.82 -4.19
CA LEU A 451 1.13 -7.71 -5.00
C LEU A 451 0.85 -7.13 -6.40
N GLN A 452 1.46 -5.98 -6.74
CA GLN A 452 1.39 -5.34 -8.06
C GLN A 452 2.74 -5.40 -8.77
N PHE A 453 2.76 -6.04 -9.94
CA PHE A 453 3.98 -6.35 -10.69
C PHE A 453 4.66 -5.12 -11.30
N TYR A 454 3.87 -4.10 -11.65
CA TYR A 454 4.34 -2.94 -12.42
C TYR A 454 4.88 -1.80 -11.55
N GLY A 455 5.04 -2.01 -10.24
CA GLY A 455 5.47 -0.98 -9.28
C GLY A 455 6.76 -0.27 -9.69
N VAL A 456 7.79 -1.04 -10.06
CA VAL A 456 9.09 -0.50 -10.49
C VAL A 456 8.96 0.31 -11.79
N GLU A 457 8.18 -0.19 -12.75
CA GLU A 457 7.98 0.47 -14.04
C GLU A 457 7.26 1.82 -13.88
N ARG A 458 6.24 1.90 -13.02
CA ARG A 458 5.52 3.14 -12.73
C ARG A 458 6.42 4.19 -12.07
N VAL A 459 7.17 3.79 -11.04
CA VAL A 459 8.11 4.69 -10.35
C VAL A 459 9.24 5.13 -11.29
N ARG A 460 9.76 4.22 -12.13
CA ARG A 460 10.77 4.55 -13.15
C ARG A 460 10.23 5.57 -14.16
N GLN A 461 9.01 5.38 -14.66
CA GLN A 461 8.40 6.30 -15.60
C GLN A 461 8.28 7.72 -14.99
N ALA A 462 7.87 7.83 -13.72
CA ALA A 462 7.78 9.12 -13.03
C ALA A 462 9.15 9.80 -12.83
N ILE A 463 10.16 9.05 -12.38
CA ILE A 463 11.52 9.56 -12.18
C ILE A 463 12.13 10.00 -13.51
N GLU A 464 12.05 9.18 -14.56
CA GLU A 464 12.60 9.52 -15.87
C GLU A 464 11.86 10.71 -16.50
N ARG A 465 10.52 10.81 -16.32
CA ARG A 465 9.74 11.99 -16.76
C ARG A 465 10.25 13.27 -16.12
N TRP A 466 10.46 13.27 -14.81
CA TRP A 466 11.00 14.42 -14.07
C TRP A 466 12.42 14.76 -14.54
N LEU A 467 13.35 13.79 -14.56
CA LEU A 467 14.74 14.01 -15.00
C LEU A 467 14.83 14.54 -16.43
N LEU A 468 14.07 13.97 -17.35
CA LEU A 468 14.08 14.37 -18.76
C LEU A 468 13.46 15.76 -18.95
N ALA A 469 12.41 16.11 -18.22
CA ALA A 469 11.85 17.46 -18.27
C ALA A 469 12.90 18.52 -17.86
N GLN A 470 13.69 18.25 -16.81
CA GLN A 470 14.79 19.13 -16.35
C GLN A 470 15.90 19.29 -17.39
N LEU A 471 16.18 18.25 -18.17
CA LEU A 471 17.17 18.28 -19.25
C LEU A 471 16.62 19.00 -20.50
N LEU A 472 15.40 18.66 -20.92
CA LEU A 472 14.79 19.11 -22.17
C LEU A 472 14.42 20.60 -22.16
N ILE A 473 14.01 21.14 -21.01
CA ILE A 473 13.70 22.58 -20.90
C ILE A 473 14.93 23.46 -21.20
N ARG A 474 16.14 22.91 -21.00
CA ARG A 474 17.42 23.59 -21.26
C ARG A 474 17.90 23.44 -22.69
N TYR A 475 17.20 22.69 -23.54
CA TYR A 475 17.55 22.56 -24.95
C TYR A 475 17.05 23.78 -25.76
N PRO A 476 17.86 24.35 -26.66
CA PRO A 476 19.28 24.05 -26.87
C PRO A 476 20.17 24.62 -25.76
N PHE A 477 21.31 23.97 -25.48
CA PHE A 477 22.12 24.32 -24.30
C PHE A 477 22.93 25.59 -24.56
N HIS A 478 22.55 26.68 -23.90
CA HIS A 478 23.16 27.99 -24.08
C HIS A 478 24.28 28.26 -23.07
N VAL A 479 25.44 28.68 -23.55
CA VAL A 479 26.57 29.20 -22.77
C VAL A 479 26.75 30.67 -23.11
N LYS A 480 26.65 31.55 -22.12
CA LYS A 480 26.80 32.99 -22.27
C LYS A 480 28.23 33.44 -21.99
N ASN A 481 28.58 34.66 -22.42
CA ASN A 481 29.87 35.31 -22.14
C ASN A 481 31.10 34.54 -22.67
N VAL A 482 30.95 33.85 -23.80
CA VAL A 482 32.06 33.15 -24.44
C VAL A 482 32.92 34.18 -25.21
N PRO A 483 34.27 34.16 -25.07
CA PRO A 483 35.16 35.00 -25.87
C PRO A 483 34.92 34.77 -27.38
N ALA A 484 34.86 35.85 -28.16
CA ALA A 484 34.48 35.78 -29.57
C ALA A 484 35.42 34.89 -30.42
N ALA A 485 36.72 34.91 -30.13
CA ALA A 485 37.69 34.03 -30.78
C ALA A 485 37.37 32.55 -30.53
N LEU A 486 37.20 32.17 -29.25
CA LEU A 486 36.83 30.80 -28.86
C LEU A 486 35.48 30.38 -29.45
N ALA A 487 34.48 31.27 -29.44
CA ALA A 487 33.18 30.97 -30.03
C ALA A 487 33.28 30.65 -31.53
N ASN A 488 34.08 31.43 -32.28
CA ASN A 488 34.33 31.20 -33.70
C ASN A 488 35.11 29.89 -33.93
N ASP A 489 36.13 29.60 -33.14
CA ASP A 489 36.89 28.34 -33.24
C ASP A 489 35.98 27.13 -33.00
N CYS A 490 35.14 27.18 -31.97
CA CYS A 490 34.15 26.15 -31.68
C CYS A 490 33.13 25.98 -32.82
N LYS A 491 32.64 27.08 -33.41
CA LYS A 491 31.72 27.05 -34.56
C LYS A 491 32.37 26.40 -35.78
N ASN A 492 33.61 26.76 -36.08
CA ASN A 492 34.34 26.24 -37.24
C ASN A 492 34.66 24.75 -37.08
N ALA A 493 34.98 24.32 -35.86
CA ALA A 493 35.28 22.92 -35.57
C ALA A 493 34.03 22.02 -35.54
N ALA A 494 32.87 22.55 -35.17
CA ALA A 494 31.64 21.78 -35.01
C ALA A 494 30.38 22.52 -35.54
N PRO A 495 30.35 22.93 -36.83
CA PRO A 495 29.30 23.80 -37.36
C PRO A 495 27.89 23.17 -37.32
N ASN A 496 27.82 21.84 -37.34
CA ASN A 496 26.57 21.09 -37.30
C ASN A 496 26.01 20.92 -35.87
N PHE A 497 26.79 21.22 -34.83
CA PHE A 497 26.44 20.98 -33.42
C PHE A 497 26.43 22.25 -32.59
N ILE A 498 27.17 23.27 -33.02
CA ILE A 498 27.35 24.53 -32.31
C ILE A 498 26.87 25.68 -33.18
N LYS A 499 25.92 26.45 -32.65
CA LYS A 499 25.50 27.74 -33.21
C LYS A 499 26.03 28.86 -32.34
N VAL A 500 26.50 29.93 -32.97
CA VAL A 500 27.00 31.13 -32.27
C VAL A 500 26.09 32.29 -32.60
N ASP A 501 25.67 33.00 -31.56
CA ASP A 501 24.92 34.25 -31.64
C ASP A 501 25.56 35.28 -30.71
N GLY A 502 26.27 36.25 -31.30
CA GLY A 502 27.09 37.22 -30.57
C GLY A 502 28.13 36.55 -29.67
N ARG A 503 28.02 36.78 -28.35
CA ARG A 503 28.88 36.17 -27.30
C ARG A 503 28.26 34.93 -26.65
N SER A 504 27.26 34.34 -27.29
CA SER A 504 26.56 33.15 -26.80
C SER A 504 26.79 31.97 -27.72
N LEU A 505 27.06 30.82 -27.13
CA LEU A 505 27.26 29.55 -27.81
C LEU A 505 26.06 28.65 -27.48
N SER A 506 25.45 28.06 -28.51
CA SER A 506 24.28 27.16 -28.37
C SER A 506 24.64 25.78 -28.89
N ILE A 507 24.62 24.78 -28.01
CA ILE A 507 24.90 23.39 -28.35
C ILE A 507 23.58 22.67 -28.64
N ILE A 508 23.42 22.21 -29.88
CA ILE A 508 22.19 21.59 -30.39
C ILE A 508 22.31 20.07 -30.58
N GLY A 509 23.47 19.48 -30.30
CA GLY A 509 23.68 18.03 -30.33
C GLY A 509 25.07 17.62 -29.86
N ALA A 510 25.27 16.32 -29.66
CA ALA A 510 26.53 15.76 -29.20
C ALA A 510 27.54 15.62 -30.36
N PRO A 511 28.72 16.24 -30.29
CA PRO A 511 29.81 15.94 -31.21
C PRO A 511 30.41 14.55 -30.93
N ASP A 512 31.11 13.99 -31.91
CA ASP A 512 31.91 12.79 -31.71
C ASP A 512 33.15 13.05 -30.81
N ALA A 513 33.85 11.99 -30.43
CA ALA A 513 35.00 12.07 -29.53
C ALA A 513 36.16 12.91 -30.10
N GLN A 514 36.38 12.88 -31.42
CA GLN A 514 37.46 13.62 -32.07
C GLN A 514 37.18 15.12 -32.08
N VAL A 515 35.95 15.50 -32.45
CA VAL A 515 35.50 16.89 -32.42
C VAL A 515 35.47 17.41 -30.98
N ARG A 516 35.02 16.60 -30.01
CA ARG A 516 35.07 16.96 -28.59
C ARG A 516 36.50 17.22 -28.10
N ALA A 517 37.46 16.36 -28.45
CA ALA A 517 38.86 16.54 -28.08
C ALA A 517 39.45 17.86 -28.65
N LYS A 518 39.11 18.20 -29.90
CA LYS A 518 39.49 19.49 -30.50
C LYS A 518 38.90 20.69 -29.76
N LEU A 519 37.62 20.62 -29.37
CA LEU A 519 36.99 21.68 -28.57
C LEU A 519 37.69 21.86 -27.22
N GLU A 520 38.07 20.76 -26.57
CA GLU A 520 38.83 20.79 -25.31
C GLU A 520 40.25 21.34 -25.47
N GLU A 521 40.86 21.17 -26.64
CA GLU A 521 42.15 21.78 -26.99
C GLU A 521 42.03 23.30 -27.17
N PHE A 522 41.01 23.79 -27.90
CA PHE A 522 40.77 25.23 -28.04
C PHE A 522 40.52 25.91 -26.69
N MET A 523 39.75 25.27 -25.81
CA MET A 523 39.49 25.80 -24.47
C MET A 523 40.79 25.93 -23.64
N ARG A 524 41.72 24.98 -23.77
CA ARG A 524 43.04 24.99 -23.11
C ARG A 524 43.98 26.05 -23.72
N ALA A 525 44.01 26.16 -25.04
CA ALA A 525 44.87 27.12 -25.76
C ALA A 525 44.42 28.58 -25.57
N GLY A 526 43.11 28.83 -25.50
CA GLY A 526 42.52 30.17 -25.45
C GLY A 526 42.64 30.93 -24.11
N LYS A 527 43.36 30.41 -23.10
CA LYS A 527 43.42 30.95 -21.72
C LYS A 527 42.02 31.26 -21.16
N THR A 528 41.05 30.40 -21.45
CA THR A 528 39.65 30.58 -21.08
C THR A 528 39.49 30.47 -19.56
N SER A 529 38.64 31.32 -18.97
CA SER A 529 38.29 31.21 -17.54
C SER A 529 37.74 29.82 -17.20
N GLN A 530 38.06 29.31 -16.01
CA GLN A 530 37.60 28.00 -15.52
C GLN A 530 36.07 27.87 -15.55
N GLU A 531 35.34 28.96 -15.27
CA GLU A 531 33.86 28.99 -15.31
C GLU A 531 33.31 28.73 -16.73
N THR A 532 33.78 29.46 -17.73
CA THR A 532 33.38 29.28 -19.13
C THR A 532 33.75 27.89 -19.65
N THR A 533 34.95 27.39 -19.33
CA THR A 533 35.35 26.02 -19.68
C THR A 533 34.40 24.99 -19.06
N HIS A 534 34.05 25.15 -17.78
CA HIS A 534 33.12 24.25 -17.10
C HIS A 534 31.71 24.33 -17.70
N ALA A 535 31.24 25.52 -18.08
CA ALA A 535 29.94 25.72 -18.72
C ALA A 535 29.85 25.04 -20.09
N ILE A 536 30.89 25.16 -20.93
CA ILE A 536 30.96 24.49 -22.24
C ILE A 536 30.98 22.97 -22.06
N THR A 537 31.83 22.45 -21.15
CA THR A 537 31.91 21.01 -20.87
C THR A 537 30.58 20.46 -20.36
N ASN A 538 29.92 21.14 -19.43
CA ASN A 538 28.60 20.74 -18.93
C ASN A 538 27.54 20.70 -20.04
N ALA A 539 27.54 21.68 -20.95
CA ALA A 539 26.61 21.71 -22.08
C ALA A 539 26.90 20.57 -23.08
N LEU A 540 28.17 20.21 -23.31
CA LEU A 540 28.56 19.06 -24.12
C LEU A 540 28.15 17.73 -23.47
N ASP A 541 28.28 17.59 -22.16
CA ASP A 541 27.85 16.40 -21.42
C ASP A 541 26.33 16.25 -21.40
N GLN A 542 25.58 17.35 -21.30
CA GLN A 542 24.12 17.34 -21.46
C GLN A 542 23.71 16.93 -22.89
N ALA A 543 24.41 17.43 -23.90
CA ALA A 543 24.17 17.01 -25.28
C ALA A 543 24.46 15.53 -25.51
N LYS A 544 25.54 14.99 -24.91
CA LYS A 544 25.85 13.56 -24.92
C LYS A 544 24.75 12.73 -24.25
N LEU A 545 24.21 13.20 -23.12
CA LEU A 545 23.11 12.55 -22.43
C LEU A 545 21.83 12.51 -23.29
N LEU A 546 21.50 13.58 -24.03
CA LEU A 546 20.36 13.58 -24.96
C LEU A 546 20.48 12.56 -26.10
N ALA A 547 21.71 12.21 -26.49
CA ALA A 547 21.99 11.17 -27.49
C ALA A 547 21.97 9.75 -26.90
N LYS A 548 21.95 9.59 -25.56
CA LYS A 548 21.89 8.28 -24.89
C LYS A 548 20.47 7.70 -24.98
N CYS A 549 20.35 6.48 -25.49
CA CYS A 549 19.09 5.75 -25.54
C CYS A 549 18.69 5.31 -24.13
N ARG A 550 17.49 5.66 -23.66
CA ARG A 550 17.00 5.26 -22.32
C ARG A 550 16.73 3.76 -22.16
N LEU A 551 16.57 3.02 -23.27
CA LEU A 551 16.29 1.59 -23.26
C LEU A 551 17.56 0.74 -23.17
N CYS A 552 18.51 0.92 -24.10
CA CYS A 552 19.74 0.12 -24.14
C CYS A 552 20.97 0.83 -23.57
N GLY A 553 20.91 2.13 -23.29
CA GLY A 553 22.04 2.92 -22.80
C GLY A 553 23.06 3.34 -23.87
N GLN A 554 22.93 2.87 -25.11
CA GLN A 554 23.85 3.23 -26.20
C GLN A 554 23.64 4.67 -26.65
N SER A 555 24.73 5.38 -26.96
CA SER A 555 24.65 6.70 -27.58
C SER A 555 24.47 6.56 -29.09
N VAL A 556 23.53 7.29 -29.67
CA VAL A 556 23.29 7.26 -31.12
C VAL A 556 24.36 8.02 -31.89
N ALA A 557 24.66 7.56 -33.10
CA ALA A 557 25.59 8.25 -33.98
C ALA A 557 25.03 9.62 -34.40
N PRO A 558 25.90 10.60 -34.73
CA PRO A 558 25.44 11.92 -35.16
C PRO A 558 24.52 11.93 -36.38
N SER A 559 24.63 10.93 -37.27
CA SER A 559 23.76 10.72 -38.44
C SER A 559 22.32 10.38 -38.06
N ASP A 560 22.14 9.65 -36.96
CA ASP A 560 20.84 9.19 -36.46
C ASP A 560 20.20 10.19 -35.50
N PHE A 561 20.85 11.34 -35.29
CA PHE A 561 20.39 12.45 -34.46
C PHE A 561 20.12 13.70 -35.33
N LYS A 562 18.90 13.77 -35.86
CA LYS A 562 18.41 14.93 -36.63
C LYS A 562 18.05 16.04 -35.67
N LYS A 563 18.61 17.23 -35.84
CA LYS A 563 18.57 18.31 -34.84
C LYS A 563 18.36 19.68 -35.47
N SER A 564 17.74 20.56 -34.70
CA SER A 564 17.50 21.96 -35.02
C SER A 564 17.48 22.78 -33.72
N ALA A 565 17.40 24.12 -33.83
CA ALA A 565 17.23 24.95 -32.63
C ALA A 565 15.87 24.75 -31.93
N HIS A 566 14.87 24.23 -32.66
CA HIS A 566 13.49 24.06 -32.18
C HIS A 566 13.15 22.61 -31.82
N GLY A 567 14.09 21.68 -31.92
CA GLY A 567 13.78 20.28 -31.65
C GLY A 567 14.74 19.30 -32.30
N PHE A 568 14.56 18.03 -31.96
CA PHE A 568 15.36 16.94 -32.49
C PHE A 568 14.55 15.64 -32.62
N LYS A 569 15.08 14.71 -33.41
CA LYS A 569 14.63 13.34 -33.55
C LYS A 569 15.85 12.42 -33.55
N ALA A 570 15.83 11.42 -32.69
CA ALA A 570 16.86 10.40 -32.56
C ALA A 570 16.28 9.01 -32.79
N SER A 571 17.08 8.10 -33.33
CA SER A 571 16.70 6.71 -33.57
C SER A 571 17.86 5.79 -33.20
N CYS A 572 17.58 4.78 -32.37
CA CYS A 572 18.57 3.82 -31.92
C CYS A 572 18.36 2.46 -32.61
N GLY A 573 19.46 1.75 -32.88
CA GLY A 573 19.42 0.41 -33.47
C GLY A 573 18.62 -0.63 -32.66
N CYS A 574 18.34 -0.36 -31.37
CA CYS A 574 17.49 -1.21 -30.55
C CYS A 574 15.98 -1.06 -30.79
N GLY A 575 15.57 -0.23 -31.78
CA GLY A 575 14.17 0.06 -32.14
C GLY A 575 13.55 1.25 -31.40
N HIS A 576 14.28 1.89 -30.48
CA HIS A 576 13.79 3.04 -29.74
C HIS A 576 13.96 4.34 -30.53
N THR A 577 12.92 5.17 -30.55
CA THR A 577 12.98 6.51 -31.14
C THR A 577 12.50 7.54 -30.13
N TRP A 578 13.13 8.72 -30.14
CA TRP A 578 12.67 9.82 -29.30
C TRP A 578 12.76 11.15 -30.01
N THR A 579 11.81 12.02 -29.66
CA THR A 579 11.60 13.32 -30.30
C THR A 579 11.38 14.39 -29.26
N PHE A 580 11.81 15.60 -29.57
CA PHE A 580 11.51 16.81 -28.82
C PHE A 580 11.21 17.93 -29.80
N GLN A 581 10.18 18.70 -29.52
CA GLN A 581 9.76 19.83 -30.35
C GLN A 581 9.36 21.01 -29.46
N ARG A 582 9.76 22.21 -29.88
CA ARG A 582 9.33 23.51 -29.38
C ARG A 582 8.51 24.18 -30.48
N SER A 583 7.22 24.30 -30.26
CA SER A 583 6.29 24.98 -31.16
C SER A 583 6.51 26.49 -31.15
N GLY A 584 6.01 27.18 -32.18
CA GLY A 584 6.16 28.63 -32.32
C GLY A 584 5.50 29.46 -31.20
N ASP A 585 4.52 28.88 -30.51
CA ASP A 585 3.86 29.45 -29.32
C ASP A 585 4.64 29.21 -28.01
N GLY A 586 5.80 28.55 -28.08
CA GLY A 586 6.64 28.22 -26.94
C GLY A 586 6.27 26.90 -26.24
N THR A 587 5.25 26.18 -26.72
CA THR A 587 4.88 24.89 -26.14
C THR A 587 5.95 23.83 -26.39
N LEU A 588 6.20 23.00 -25.36
CA LEU A 588 7.22 21.96 -25.37
C LEU A 588 6.57 20.58 -25.34
N GLN A 589 7.04 19.68 -26.19
CA GLN A 589 6.60 18.29 -26.22
C GLN A 589 7.76 17.34 -26.50
N ALA A 590 7.79 16.22 -25.77
CA ALA A 590 8.69 15.11 -26.06
C ALA A 590 7.94 13.77 -26.05
N ALA A 591 8.41 12.86 -26.89
CA ALA A 591 7.89 11.50 -26.99
C ALA A 591 9.02 10.50 -27.18
N TYR A 592 8.99 9.41 -26.41
CA TYR A 592 9.89 8.27 -26.44
C TYR A 592 9.07 7.02 -26.76
N ARG A 593 9.34 6.37 -27.89
CA ARG A 593 8.50 5.31 -28.46
C ARG A 593 9.27 4.07 -28.88
N LEU A 594 8.59 2.92 -28.87
CA LEU A 594 9.11 1.65 -29.38
C LEU A 594 8.29 1.23 -30.61
N GLY A 595 8.81 1.54 -31.79
CA GLY A 595 8.08 1.38 -33.06
C GLY A 595 7.22 2.60 -33.44
N ALA A 596 6.35 2.40 -34.43
CA ALA A 596 5.56 3.48 -35.05
C ALA A 596 4.24 3.78 -34.32
N GLN A 597 3.65 2.78 -33.67
CA GLN A 597 2.38 2.87 -32.95
C GLN A 597 2.61 2.84 -31.45
N GLN A 598 1.79 3.61 -30.72
CA GLN A 598 1.79 3.59 -29.26
C GLN A 598 1.22 2.27 -28.76
N ARG A 599 1.88 1.69 -27.75
CA ARG A 599 1.45 0.42 -27.13
C ARG A 599 0.94 0.68 -25.71
N PRO A 600 0.02 -0.16 -25.20
CA PRO A 600 -0.49 0.02 -23.85
C PRO A 600 0.59 -0.25 -22.80
N PHE A 601 0.54 0.47 -21.66
CA PHE A 601 1.53 0.33 -20.59
C PHE A 601 1.63 -1.11 -20.05
N SER A 602 0.54 -1.88 -20.06
CA SER A 602 0.54 -3.30 -19.69
C SER A 602 1.50 -4.15 -20.52
N GLU A 603 1.77 -3.79 -21.78
CA GLU A 603 2.63 -4.55 -22.69
C GLU A 603 4.10 -4.13 -22.71
N ILE A 604 4.37 -2.87 -22.39
CA ILE A 604 5.69 -2.23 -22.58
C ILE A 604 6.24 -1.56 -21.31
N GLY A 605 5.42 -1.39 -20.27
CA GLY A 605 5.78 -0.74 -19.02
C GLY A 605 6.29 0.68 -19.24
N SER A 606 7.39 1.03 -18.57
CA SER A 606 8.00 2.35 -18.59
C SER A 606 8.69 2.70 -19.91
N ARG A 607 8.73 1.79 -20.90
CA ARG A 607 9.53 1.88 -22.15
C ARG A 607 8.99 2.87 -23.19
N GLU A 608 7.74 3.29 -23.05
CA GLU A 608 7.23 4.52 -23.67
C GLU A 608 6.99 5.63 -22.65
N LEU A 609 7.25 6.85 -23.07
CA LEU A 609 7.14 8.03 -22.22
C LEU A 609 6.76 9.23 -23.07
N LEU A 610 5.71 9.92 -22.63
CA LEU A 610 5.27 11.19 -23.20
C LEU A 610 5.48 12.28 -22.15
N ILE A 611 6.07 13.39 -22.58
CA ILE A 611 6.27 14.58 -21.75
C ILE A 611 5.58 15.74 -22.47
N GLY A 612 4.37 16.05 -22.00
CA GLY A 612 3.53 17.09 -22.59
C GLY A 612 3.79 18.49 -22.02
N PRO A 613 3.14 19.52 -22.58
CA PRO A 613 3.30 20.93 -22.17
C PRO A 613 3.05 21.17 -20.68
N ALA A 614 2.07 20.47 -20.09
CA ALA A 614 1.73 20.59 -18.68
C ALA A 614 2.91 20.26 -17.74
N SER A 615 3.77 19.30 -18.12
CA SER A 615 4.96 18.98 -17.33
C SER A 615 5.98 20.12 -17.36
N PHE A 616 6.17 20.74 -18.52
CA PHE A 616 7.11 21.85 -18.66
C PHE A 616 6.61 23.13 -17.98
N ALA A 617 5.30 23.38 -17.98
CA ALA A 617 4.68 24.53 -17.31
C ALA A 617 4.83 24.51 -15.78
N GLN A 618 5.04 23.34 -15.18
CA GLN A 618 5.24 23.18 -13.74
C GLN A 618 6.68 23.44 -13.30
N LEU A 619 7.63 23.59 -14.24
CA LEU A 619 9.02 23.92 -13.94
C LEU A 619 9.18 25.43 -13.73
N PRO A 620 10.07 25.87 -12.82
CA PRO A 620 10.31 27.30 -12.61
C PRO A 620 10.80 27.98 -13.89
N PRO A 621 10.33 29.21 -14.20
CA PRO A 621 10.77 29.94 -15.38
C PRO A 621 12.28 30.21 -15.32
N GLN A 622 12.98 30.05 -16.44
CA GLN A 622 14.45 30.18 -16.54
C GLN A 622 15.00 31.61 -16.31
N SER A 623 14.20 32.53 -15.76
CA SER A 623 14.59 33.91 -15.49
C SER A 623 14.09 34.37 -14.12
N THR A 624 14.84 34.03 -13.06
CA THR A 624 15.16 34.89 -11.90
C THR A 624 15.88 34.06 -10.84
N GLN A 625 17.20 33.86 -11.00
CA GLN A 625 18.06 33.69 -9.83
C GLN A 625 18.18 35.07 -9.15
N LYS A 626 17.16 35.45 -8.37
CA LYS A 626 17.38 36.41 -7.30
C LYS A 626 17.96 35.63 -6.13
N LYS A 627 19.22 35.96 -5.80
CA LYS A 627 19.92 35.56 -4.58
C LYS A 627 18.96 35.60 -3.39
N GLN A 628 18.60 34.46 -2.82
CA GLN A 628 18.22 34.39 -1.42
C GLN A 628 19.42 33.83 -0.67
N TRP A 629 20.10 34.73 0.03
CA TRP A 629 21.06 34.40 1.05
C TRP A 629 20.35 33.79 2.25
N VAL A 630 21.07 32.86 2.89
CA VAL A 630 20.82 32.18 4.16
C VAL A 630 20.12 33.04 5.22
N SER A 631 19.14 32.43 5.88
CA SER A 631 19.01 32.41 7.34
C SER A 631 18.49 31.05 7.76
#